data_AF-A0A6G4ABY5-F1
#
_entry.id   AF-A0A6G4ABY5-F1
#
_cell.length_a   1.000
_cell.length_b   1.000
_cell.length_c   1.000
_cell.angle_alpha   90.00
_cell.angle_beta   90.00
_cell.angle_gamma   90.00
#
_symmetry.space_group_name_H-M   'P 1'
#
loop_
_entity.id
_entity.type
_entity.pdbx_description
1 polymer ?
#
loop_
_entity_poly.entity_id
_entity_poly.type
_entity_poly.pdbx_seq_one_letter_code
_entity_poly.pdbx_strand_id
1 'polypeptide(L)'
;MTKPRSTAARSMADLDRILGDLVAGAAGVRHAVVLSRDGATVSASGGLSRHEAEHLAAVASGFHGIAASAGRRGRGGPSRRTMIEMAAGILFVAALADGACLAVLGTAGAEPAAIAEETARLVDLVDRRRGPWSRRRFGRMRRGTRNGPRKIIPTTTAKGCGDASSDLAGPT
;
A
#
# COMPACT_ATOMS: atom_id res chain seq x y z
N MET A 1 -0.11 -32.10 19.62
CA MET A 1 -0.51 -30.98 20.50
C MET A 1 -0.52 -29.68 19.68
N THR A 2 -1.63 -29.36 19.00
CA THR A 2 -1.74 -28.19 18.11
C THR A 2 -1.90 -26.92 18.96
N LYS A 3 -0.89 -26.05 18.94
CA LYS A 3 -0.89 -24.79 19.70
C LYS A 3 -2.10 -23.93 19.27
N PRO A 4 -2.90 -23.36 20.18
CA PRO A 4 -4.07 -22.59 19.80
C PRO A 4 -3.65 -21.39 18.94
N ARG A 5 -4.26 -21.25 17.75
CA ARG A 5 -4.04 -20.09 16.87
C ARG A 5 -4.34 -18.81 17.66
N SER A 6 -3.40 -17.88 17.64
CA SER A 6 -3.54 -16.61 18.36
C SER A 6 -4.82 -15.87 17.92
N THR A 7 -5.45 -15.12 18.82
CA THR A 7 -6.65 -14.31 18.52
C THR A 7 -6.43 -13.34 17.35
N ALA A 8 -5.19 -12.87 17.15
CA ALA A 8 -4.82 -12.07 15.98
C ALA A 8 -4.91 -12.87 14.67
N ALA A 9 -4.42 -14.11 14.65
CA ALA A 9 -4.48 -14.97 13.47
C ALA A 9 -5.92 -15.40 13.09
N ARG A 10 -6.85 -15.42 14.06
CA ARG A 10 -8.29 -15.58 13.79
C ARG A 10 -8.86 -14.31 13.17
N SER A 11 -8.65 -13.16 13.81
CA SER A 11 -9.13 -11.87 13.31
C SER A 11 -8.60 -11.49 11.92
N MET A 12 -7.39 -11.92 11.55
CA MET A 12 -6.87 -11.73 10.18
C MET A 12 -7.56 -12.65 9.18
N ALA A 13 -7.70 -13.94 9.51
CA ALA A 13 -8.38 -14.90 8.64
C ALA A 13 -9.86 -14.52 8.43
N ASP A 14 -10.50 -13.95 9.46
CA ASP A 14 -11.85 -13.41 9.36
C ASP A 14 -11.90 -12.24 8.36
N LEU A 15 -10.90 -11.36 8.37
CA LEU A 15 -10.82 -10.22 7.45
C LEU A 15 -10.48 -10.65 6.03
N ASP A 16 -9.59 -11.63 5.85
CA ASP A 16 -9.26 -12.22 4.55
C ASP A 16 -10.51 -12.84 3.91
N ARG A 17 -11.31 -13.56 4.72
CA ARG A 17 -12.58 -14.11 4.27
C ARG A 17 -13.56 -13.01 3.87
N ILE A 18 -13.72 -11.98 4.70
CA ILE A 18 -14.60 -10.84 4.41
C ILE A 18 -14.18 -10.15 3.11
N LEU A 19 -12.89 -9.88 2.94
CA LEU A 19 -12.37 -9.20 1.75
C LEU A 19 -12.51 -10.08 0.51
N GLY A 20 -12.30 -11.38 0.64
CA GLY A 20 -12.57 -12.37 -0.42
C GLY A 20 -14.03 -12.37 -0.86
N ASP A 21 -14.97 -12.46 0.08
CA ASP A 21 -16.41 -12.45 -0.20
C ASP A 21 -16.85 -11.15 -0.90
N LEU A 22 -16.28 -10.01 -0.50
CA LEU A 22 -16.57 -8.71 -1.09
C LEU A 22 -16.03 -8.59 -2.52
N VAL A 23 -14.78 -9.02 -2.75
CA VAL A 23 -14.16 -9.01 -4.08
C VAL A 23 -14.86 -9.98 -5.04
N ALA A 24 -15.32 -11.13 -4.56
CA ALA A 24 -16.05 -12.08 -5.40
C ALA A 24 -17.38 -11.52 -5.96
N GLY A 25 -17.98 -10.55 -5.28
CA GLY A 25 -19.19 -9.84 -5.74
C GLY A 25 -18.93 -8.55 -6.50
N ALA A 26 -17.66 -8.16 -6.68
CA ALA A 26 -17.24 -6.88 -7.24
C ALA A 26 -16.89 -7.02 -8.72
N ALA A 27 -17.78 -6.54 -9.60
CA ALA A 27 -17.58 -6.64 -11.04
C ALA A 27 -16.32 -5.87 -11.49
N GLY A 28 -15.51 -6.50 -12.34
CA GLY A 28 -14.27 -5.90 -12.86
C GLY A 28 -13.13 -5.81 -11.84
N VAL A 29 -13.32 -6.23 -10.59
CA VAL A 29 -12.24 -6.28 -9.59
C VAL A 29 -11.57 -7.65 -9.61
N ARG A 30 -10.26 -7.67 -9.74
CA ARG A 30 -9.44 -8.88 -9.73
C ARG A 30 -8.94 -9.23 -8.33
N HIS A 31 -8.35 -8.25 -7.63
CA HIS A 31 -7.82 -8.44 -6.29
C HIS A 31 -7.96 -7.18 -5.45
N ALA A 32 -8.03 -7.35 -4.13
CA ALA A 32 -7.95 -6.25 -3.18
C ALA A 32 -7.05 -6.58 -2.00
N VAL A 33 -6.40 -5.56 -1.46
CA VAL A 33 -5.54 -5.66 -0.28
C VAL A 33 -5.87 -4.53 0.68
N VAL A 34 -6.18 -4.86 1.93
CA VAL A 34 -6.22 -3.91 3.03
C VAL A 34 -4.80 -3.81 3.59
N LEU A 35 -4.33 -2.58 3.76
CA LEU A 35 -2.99 -2.29 4.22
C LEU A 35 -2.97 -1.20 5.29
N SER A 36 -1.90 -1.21 6.07
CA SER A 36 -1.53 -0.12 6.96
C SER A 36 -0.93 1.05 6.20
N ARG A 37 -0.93 2.22 6.83
CA ARG A 37 -0.23 3.42 6.35
C ARG A 37 1.27 3.19 6.10
N ASP A 38 1.91 2.25 6.81
CA ASP A 38 3.32 1.91 6.61
C ASP A 38 3.57 0.86 5.52
N GLY A 39 2.52 0.43 4.82
CA GLY A 39 2.61 -0.55 3.73
C GLY A 39 2.60 -2.01 4.19
N ALA A 40 2.34 -2.29 5.48
CA ALA A 40 2.12 -3.66 5.93
C ALA A 40 0.75 -4.18 5.50
N THR A 41 0.72 -5.35 4.84
CA THR A 41 -0.50 -6.09 4.51
C THR A 41 -1.25 -6.48 5.77
N VAL A 42 -2.51 -6.07 5.84
CA VAL A 42 -3.45 -6.42 6.91
C VAL A 42 -4.32 -7.60 6.49
N SER A 43 -4.80 -7.57 5.25
CA SER A 43 -5.63 -8.61 4.68
C SER A 43 -5.56 -8.58 3.15
N ALA A 44 -5.75 -9.72 2.51
CA ALA A 44 -5.76 -9.84 1.05
C ALA A 44 -6.93 -10.71 0.59
N SER A 45 -7.52 -10.35 -0.55
CA SER A 45 -8.48 -11.21 -1.24
C SER A 45 -7.79 -12.47 -1.76
N GLY A 46 -8.58 -13.49 -2.08
CA GLY A 46 -8.07 -14.72 -2.71
C GLY A 46 -7.32 -14.47 -4.02
N GLY A 47 -6.49 -15.44 -4.39
CA GLY A 47 -5.74 -15.44 -5.65
C GLY A 47 -4.43 -14.65 -5.64
N LEU A 48 -4.11 -13.95 -4.54
CA LEU A 48 -2.78 -13.38 -4.31
C LEU A 48 -1.95 -14.27 -3.40
N SER A 49 -0.70 -14.54 -3.80
CA SER A 49 0.28 -15.06 -2.85
C SER A 49 0.60 -14.02 -1.78
N ARG A 50 1.13 -14.49 -0.65
CA ARG A 50 1.57 -13.60 0.45
C ARG A 50 2.56 -12.55 -0.04
N HIS A 51 3.49 -12.93 -0.93
CA HIS A 51 4.50 -12.02 -1.45
C HIS A 51 3.91 -10.95 -2.36
N GLU A 52 2.99 -11.32 -3.25
CA GLU A 52 2.30 -10.37 -4.13
C GLU A 52 1.45 -9.38 -3.34
N ALA A 53 0.75 -9.85 -2.30
CA ALA A 53 -0.02 -8.98 -1.43
C ALA A 53 0.86 -7.99 -0.64
N GLU A 54 2.04 -8.43 -0.18
CA GLU A 54 3.03 -7.56 0.48
C GLU A 54 3.62 -6.54 -0.49
N HIS A 55 3.92 -6.95 -1.72
CA HIS A 55 4.42 -6.05 -2.75
C HIS A 55 3.38 -5.00 -3.13
N LEU A 56 2.13 -5.41 -3.37
CA LEU A 56 1.03 -4.51 -3.68
C LEU A 56 0.76 -3.51 -2.55
N ALA A 57 0.81 -3.96 -1.29
CA ALA A 57 0.66 -3.08 -0.14
C ALA A 57 1.80 -2.05 -0.05
N ALA A 58 3.05 -2.46 -0.29
CA ALA A 58 4.18 -1.54 -0.31
C ALA A 58 4.01 -0.47 -1.41
N VAL A 59 3.70 -0.89 -2.64
CA VAL A 59 3.46 0.01 -3.78
C VAL A 59 2.31 0.98 -3.50
N ALA A 60 1.16 0.48 -3.05
CA ALA A 60 0.00 1.30 -2.74
C ALA A 60 0.28 2.32 -1.63
N SER A 61 1.04 1.95 -0.60
CA SER A 61 1.43 2.87 0.48
C SER A 61 2.30 4.03 -0.02
N GLY A 62 3.20 3.76 -0.97
CA GLY A 62 4.02 4.78 -1.61
C GLY A 62 3.18 5.80 -2.37
N PHE A 63 2.25 5.32 -3.20
CA PHE A 63 1.33 6.20 -3.93
C PHE A 63 0.43 7.02 -3.01
N HIS A 64 -0.13 6.41 -1.96
CA HIS A 64 -0.93 7.13 -0.97
C HIS A 64 -0.10 8.22 -0.27
N GLY A 65 1.16 7.93 0.07
CA GLY A 65 2.08 8.91 0.67
C GLY A 65 2.34 10.11 -0.23
N ILE A 66 2.59 9.87 -1.52
CA ILE A 66 2.80 10.93 -2.53
C ILE A 66 1.54 11.78 -2.65
N ALA A 67 0.38 11.16 -2.86
CA ALA A 67 -0.91 11.85 -3.01
C ALA A 67 -1.27 12.68 -1.76
N ALA A 68 -1.06 12.13 -0.57
CA ALA A 68 -1.27 12.85 0.68
C ALA A 68 -0.34 14.07 0.81
N SER A 69 0.90 13.95 0.32
CA SER A 69 1.86 15.07 0.34
C SER A 69 1.48 16.17 -0.67
N ALA A 70 0.99 15.78 -1.84
CA ALA A 70 0.53 16.70 -2.88
C ALA A 70 -0.69 17.49 -2.39
N GLY A 71 -1.68 16.83 -1.78
CA GLY A 71 -2.87 17.49 -1.24
C GLY A 71 -2.56 18.51 -0.15
N ARG A 72 -1.61 18.22 0.76
CA ARG A 72 -1.16 19.16 1.80
C ARG A 72 -0.45 20.39 1.21
N ARG A 73 0.47 20.19 0.27
CA ARG A 73 1.27 21.28 -0.31
C ARG A 73 0.48 22.11 -1.33
N GLY A 74 -0.40 21.48 -2.08
CA GLY A 74 -1.25 22.12 -3.09
C GLY A 74 -2.53 22.76 -2.55
N ARG A 75 -2.74 22.80 -1.22
CA ARG A 75 -3.98 23.29 -0.58
C ARG A 75 -5.27 22.58 -1.04
N GLY A 76 -5.15 21.41 -1.66
CA GLY A 76 -6.28 20.61 -2.17
C GLY A 76 -6.94 19.71 -1.11
N GLY A 77 -6.41 19.69 0.11
CA GLY A 77 -6.94 18.87 1.21
C GLY A 77 -6.48 17.41 1.17
N PRO A 78 -7.08 16.53 1.98
CA PRO A 78 -6.69 15.13 2.05
C PRO A 78 -7.07 14.37 0.76
N SER A 79 -6.12 13.61 0.21
CA SER A 79 -6.37 12.74 -0.94
C SER A 79 -7.40 11.67 -0.60
N ARG A 80 -8.49 11.63 -1.37
CA ARG A 80 -9.55 10.63 -1.19
C ARG A 80 -9.17 9.28 -1.81
N ARG A 81 -8.69 9.30 -3.05
CA ARG A 81 -8.30 8.12 -3.83
C ARG A 81 -7.18 8.47 -4.80
N THR A 82 -6.33 7.50 -5.10
CA THR A 82 -5.31 7.57 -6.17
C THR A 82 -5.64 6.50 -7.20
N MET A 83 -5.56 6.84 -8.49
CA MET A 83 -5.76 5.90 -9.60
C MET A 83 -4.47 5.81 -10.41
N ILE A 84 -4.05 4.59 -10.74
CA ILE A 84 -2.89 4.31 -11.58
C ILE A 84 -3.34 3.36 -12.69
N GLU A 85 -3.29 3.84 -13.92
CA GLU A 85 -3.59 3.03 -15.10
C GLU A 85 -2.33 2.34 -15.61
N MET A 86 -2.45 1.06 -15.94
CA MET A 86 -1.37 0.21 -16.44
C MET A 86 -1.91 -0.62 -17.60
N ALA A 87 -1.03 -1.10 -18.48
CA ALA A 87 -1.43 -1.93 -19.62
C ALA A 87 -2.25 -3.17 -19.21
N ALA A 88 -1.96 -3.73 -18.02
CA ALA A 88 -2.62 -4.93 -17.51
C ALA A 88 -3.86 -4.65 -16.63
N GLY A 89 -4.27 -3.38 -16.46
CA GLY A 89 -5.41 -3.00 -15.65
C GLY A 89 -5.16 -1.75 -14.81
N ILE A 90 -6.05 -1.48 -13.86
CA ILE A 90 -6.05 -0.25 -13.07
C ILE A 90 -5.83 -0.58 -11.59
N LEU A 91 -5.00 0.20 -10.92
CA LEU A 91 -4.85 0.18 -9.46
C LEU A 91 -5.53 1.41 -8.86
N PHE A 92 -6.51 1.18 -8.00
CA PHE A 92 -7.04 2.19 -7.10
C PHE A 92 -6.48 2.03 -5.69
N VAL A 93 -6.12 3.15 -5.07
CA VAL A 93 -5.72 3.20 -3.66
C VAL A 93 -6.62 4.19 -2.94
N ALA A 94 -7.47 3.70 -2.05
CA ALA A 94 -8.42 4.51 -1.29
C ALA A 94 -8.09 4.51 0.19
N ALA A 95 -8.29 5.65 0.85
CA ALA A 95 -8.19 5.72 2.30
C ALA A 95 -9.40 5.01 2.94
N LEU A 96 -9.13 4.24 4.00
CA LEU A 96 -10.13 3.68 4.91
C LEU A 96 -10.20 4.52 6.19
N ALA A 97 -11.21 4.26 7.02
CA ALA A 97 -11.23 4.76 8.39
C ALA A 97 -9.95 4.36 9.16
N ASP A 98 -9.57 5.20 10.13
CA ASP A 98 -8.37 5.06 10.97
C ASP A 98 -7.02 5.18 10.26
N GLY A 99 -7.02 5.56 8.98
CA GLY A 99 -5.80 5.81 8.20
C GLY A 99 -5.14 4.56 7.63
N ALA A 100 -5.86 3.43 7.61
CA ALA A 100 -5.55 2.30 6.73
C ALA A 100 -5.87 2.66 5.27
N CYS A 101 -5.47 1.80 4.34
CA CYS A 101 -5.82 1.95 2.93
C CYS A 101 -6.35 0.64 2.37
N LEU A 102 -7.14 0.76 1.29
CA LEU A 102 -7.57 -0.33 0.45
C LEU A 102 -6.95 -0.14 -0.94
N ALA A 103 -6.19 -1.13 -1.38
CA ALA A 103 -5.71 -1.24 -2.75
C ALA A 103 -6.63 -2.19 -3.53
N VAL A 104 -7.07 -1.79 -4.72
CA VAL A 104 -7.97 -2.56 -5.59
C VAL A 104 -7.35 -2.63 -6.98
N LEU A 105 -7.13 -3.85 -7.47
CA LEU A 105 -6.69 -4.11 -8.84
C LEU A 105 -7.89 -4.50 -9.68
N GLY A 106 -8.19 -3.69 -10.69
CA GLY A 106 -9.18 -4.00 -11.72
C GLY A 106 -8.64 -5.00 -12.76
N THR A 107 -9.55 -5.64 -13.49
CA THR A 107 -9.21 -6.48 -14.64
C THR A 107 -8.75 -5.62 -15.83
N ALA A 108 -7.98 -6.21 -16.75
CA ALA A 108 -7.66 -5.56 -18.02
C ALA A 108 -8.94 -5.21 -18.78
N GLY A 109 -8.99 -4.01 -19.37
CA GLY A 109 -10.17 -3.52 -20.10
C GLY A 109 -11.37 -3.11 -19.23
N ALA A 110 -11.24 -3.14 -17.90
CA ALA A 110 -12.28 -2.58 -17.03
C ALA A 110 -12.36 -1.06 -17.18
N GLU A 111 -13.58 -0.54 -17.17
CA GLU A 111 -13.82 0.89 -17.26
C GLU A 111 -13.42 1.58 -15.92
N PRO A 112 -12.59 2.64 -15.95
CA PRO A 112 -12.06 3.26 -14.73
C PRO A 112 -13.13 3.76 -13.75
N ALA A 113 -14.23 4.32 -14.23
CA ALA A 113 -15.31 4.81 -13.37
C ALA A 113 -16.05 3.66 -12.68
N ALA A 114 -16.27 2.53 -13.38
CA ALA A 114 -16.86 1.33 -12.78
C ALA A 114 -15.97 0.77 -11.64
N ILE A 115 -14.65 0.73 -11.84
CA ILE A 115 -13.72 0.31 -10.76
C ILE A 115 -13.70 1.34 -9.63
N ALA A 116 -13.80 2.63 -9.93
CA ALA A 116 -13.88 3.67 -8.90
C ALA A 116 -15.15 3.58 -8.04
N GLU A 117 -16.29 3.24 -8.66
CA GLU A 117 -17.56 3.02 -7.98
C GLU A 117 -17.49 1.78 -7.08
N GLU A 118 -17.01 0.66 -7.61
CA GLU A 118 -16.88 -0.57 -6.82
C GLU A 118 -15.86 -0.41 -5.69
N THR A 119 -14.76 0.31 -5.93
CA THR A 119 -13.80 0.69 -4.87
C THR A 119 -14.48 1.52 -3.77
N ALA A 120 -15.39 2.44 -4.12
CA ALA A 120 -16.16 3.20 -3.13
C ALA A 120 -17.01 2.27 -2.25
N ARG A 121 -17.72 1.36 -2.89
CA ARG A 121 -18.58 0.38 -2.22
C ARG A 121 -17.77 -0.55 -1.31
N LEU A 122 -16.61 -1.00 -1.78
CA LEU A 122 -15.70 -1.85 -1.01
C LEU A 122 -15.14 -1.12 0.22
N VAL A 123 -14.75 0.15 0.10
CA VAL A 123 -14.31 0.97 1.24
C VAL A 123 -15.39 1.00 2.32
N ASP A 124 -16.62 1.32 1.94
CA ASP A 124 -17.75 1.40 2.86
C ASP A 124 -18.05 0.04 3.53
N LEU A 125 -18.01 -1.05 2.77
CA LEU A 125 -18.27 -2.40 3.29
C LEU A 125 -17.15 -2.89 4.21
N VAL A 126 -15.89 -2.63 3.86
CA VAL A 126 -14.73 -2.98 4.67
C VAL A 126 -14.75 -2.21 5.98
N ASP A 127 -14.99 -0.90 5.95
CA ASP A 127 -15.04 -0.10 7.18
C ASP A 127 -16.17 -0.53 8.11
N ARG A 128 -17.37 -0.82 7.57
CA ARG A 128 -18.49 -1.36 8.35
C ARG A 128 -18.19 -2.73 8.98
N ARG A 129 -17.60 -3.65 8.20
CA ARG A 129 -17.37 -5.05 8.65
C ARG A 129 -16.16 -5.19 9.55
N ARG A 130 -15.14 -4.34 9.38
CA ARG A 130 -13.91 -4.39 10.17
C ARG A 130 -14.06 -3.71 11.54
N GLY A 131 -14.92 -2.70 11.63
CA GLY A 131 -15.04 -1.85 12.82
C GLY A 131 -13.77 -1.02 13.09
N PRO A 132 -13.80 -0.14 14.11
CA PRO A 132 -12.67 0.72 14.44
C PRO A 132 -11.47 -0.11 14.94
N TRP A 133 -10.30 0.11 14.35
CA TRP A 133 -9.09 -0.65 14.68
C TRP A 133 -8.29 0.02 15.81
N SER A 134 -8.03 -0.70 16.90
CA SER A 134 -7.20 -0.17 17.99
C SER A 134 -5.72 -0.14 17.60
N ARG A 135 -5.12 1.06 17.63
CA ARG A 135 -3.69 1.34 17.33
C ARG A 135 -2.71 0.40 18.06
N ARG A 136 -3.10 -0.18 19.21
CA ARG A 136 -2.28 -1.13 19.99
C ARG A 136 -2.06 -2.48 19.30
N ARG A 137 -2.94 -2.90 18.38
CA ARG A 137 -2.84 -4.21 17.69
C ARG A 137 -1.70 -4.23 16.65
N PHE A 138 -1.46 -3.10 15.97
CA PHE A 138 -0.34 -2.92 15.03
C PHE A 138 1.04 -2.98 15.71
N GLY A 139 1.17 -2.36 16.89
CA GLY A 139 2.43 -2.36 17.64
C GLY A 139 2.94 -3.75 18.04
N ARG A 140 2.03 -4.72 18.22
CA ARG A 140 2.39 -6.13 18.54
C ARG A 140 2.68 -6.97 17.30
N MET A 141 1.98 -6.75 16.19
CA MET A 141 2.24 -7.46 14.93
C MET A 141 3.61 -7.10 14.33
N ARG A 142 4.08 -5.87 14.54
CA ARG A 142 5.46 -5.43 14.21
C ARG A 142 6.56 -6.28 14.85
N ARG A 143 6.30 -6.94 15.99
CA ARG A 143 7.32 -7.74 16.71
C ARG A 143 7.48 -9.18 16.19
N GLY A 144 6.58 -9.64 15.30
CA GLY A 144 6.55 -11.04 14.88
C GLY A 144 7.30 -11.39 13.60
N THR A 145 7.64 -10.42 12.73
CA THR A 145 8.12 -10.76 11.36
C THR A 145 9.30 -9.96 10.81
N ARG A 146 9.98 -9.08 11.57
CA ARG A 146 11.27 -8.51 11.14
C ARG A 146 12.20 -8.23 12.32
N ASN A 147 13.10 -9.17 12.60
CA ASN A 147 14.40 -8.83 13.19
C ASN A 147 15.52 -9.42 12.32
N GLY A 148 15.77 -8.77 11.19
CA GLY A 148 17.08 -8.75 10.55
C GLY A 148 17.56 -7.29 10.61
N PRO A 149 18.83 -7.03 10.96
CA PRO A 149 19.32 -5.67 11.12
C PRO A 149 19.18 -4.92 9.79
N ARG A 150 18.46 -3.79 9.80
CA ARG A 150 18.47 -2.84 8.67
C ARG A 150 19.90 -2.33 8.54
N LYS A 151 20.65 -2.83 7.56
CA LYS A 151 21.89 -2.17 7.13
C LYS A 151 21.50 -0.79 6.60
N ILE A 152 21.92 0.24 7.32
CA ILE A 152 21.89 1.62 6.87
C ILE A 152 22.86 1.67 5.69
N ILE A 153 22.35 1.95 4.50
CA ILE A 153 23.20 2.26 3.35
C ILE A 153 23.74 3.66 3.62
N PRO A 154 25.06 3.87 3.80
CA PRO A 154 25.60 5.21 3.96
C PRO A 154 25.42 5.94 2.63
N THR A 155 24.71 7.06 2.67
CA THR A 155 24.68 8.03 1.57
C THR A 155 26.09 8.57 1.40
N THR A 156 26.77 8.17 0.32
CA THR A 156 28.04 8.80 -0.04
C THR A 156 27.74 10.24 -0.44
N THR A 157 28.08 11.17 0.43
CA THR A 157 28.15 12.60 0.09
C THR A 157 29.24 12.74 -0.96
N ALA A 158 28.86 13.14 -2.18
CA ALA A 158 29.80 13.56 -3.20
C ALA A 158 30.64 14.72 -2.63
N LYS A 159 31.88 14.41 -2.30
CA LYS A 159 32.89 15.37 -1.87
C LYS A 159 33.28 16.18 -3.10
N GLY A 160 32.98 17.47 -3.07
CA GLY A 160 33.35 18.40 -4.13
C GLY A 160 34.85 18.34 -4.41
N CYS A 161 35.20 18.23 -5.69
CA CYS A 161 36.54 18.52 -6.17
C CYS A 161 36.55 20.02 -6.50
N GLY A 162 37.18 20.79 -5.62
CA GLY A 162 37.64 22.13 -5.93
C GLY A 162 38.90 22.07 -6.78
N ASP A 163 38.92 22.95 -7.77
CA ASP A 163 40.01 23.83 -8.21
C ASP A 163 41.38 23.21 -8.50
N ALA A 164 41.74 23.22 -9.79
CA ALA A 164 43.12 23.33 -10.22
C ALA A 164 43.19 24.25 -11.45
N SER A 165 43.49 25.51 -11.16
CA SER A 165 44.11 26.45 -12.08
C SER A 165 45.56 26.02 -12.28
N SER A 166 45.99 25.83 -13.53
CA SER A 166 47.38 26.05 -13.95
C SER A 166 47.48 26.07 -15.47
N ASP A 167 47.99 27.20 -15.95
CA ASP A 167 48.76 27.44 -17.18
C ASP A 167 49.36 26.21 -17.87
N LEU A 168 49.39 26.24 -19.20
CA LEU A 168 50.65 26.41 -19.96
C LEU A 168 50.40 26.32 -21.48
N ALA A 169 50.82 27.39 -22.17
CA ALA A 169 51.55 27.44 -23.44
C ALA A 169 51.16 26.52 -24.63
N GLY A 170 50.99 27.15 -25.81
CA GLY A 170 51.15 26.50 -27.13
C GLY A 170 52.61 26.08 -27.42
N PRO A 171 53.10 25.99 -28.68
CA PRO A 171 52.45 26.15 -29.99
C PRO A 171 52.68 24.95 -30.95
N THR A 172 51.96 24.92 -32.08
CA THR A 172 52.45 25.02 -33.48
C THR A 172 51.26 24.95 -34.41
#